data_AF-A0A9K3JY24-F1
#
_entry.id   AF-A0A9K3JY24-F1
#
_cell.length_a   1.000
_cell.length_b   1.000
_cell.length_c   1.000
_cell.angle_alpha   90.00
_cell.angle_beta   90.00
_cell.angle_gamma   90.00
#
_symmetry.space_group_name_H-M   'P 1'
#
loop_
_entity.id
_entity.type
_entity.pdbx_description
1 polymer ?
#
loop_
_entity_poly.entity_id
_entity_poly.type
_entity_poly.pdbx_seq_one_letter_code
_entity_poly.pdbx_strand_id
1 'polypeptide(L)'
;MGCLKRLKDPQSELLLLRSCMGVAKLLFGLRTCQPSYVGEAVSVFDMGLRNAIEDIVVCGGAFFGDLQWRLASLPTRFGGLGICSAEDASSYAFVASRAQSWVLQDHILRECGGELLDSDYKGALENLHSSLPDLDLGGFYIKDTAPIKAQKILANALYGEIVKTVEEKFAFSPRQRAVFECLRAPHAQDFLSVVPIEGLGQCMSAVEYRAILKYRLMIPLFPADDPCPVCRKCCLDSFGEHAVHCKELPGFKYRHDLVRDVLYDVLKRAGISAKKEAPVNFLTDPLEGRSTLRPADILVFGWEGGKHACVDLTGVSPLVGLRDHGFVAGHAITKAEAGKVAKHEKACIENQHVFVPFAFDTFGALAPDAVRFLKRVQQVVSSNTAHVKGQNFVFSRVGFAIQKGVAAQLVARLPTISL
;
A
#
# COMPACT_ATOMS: atom_id res chain seq x y z
N MET A 1 14.96 -19.86 -2.24
CA MET A 1 14.94 -18.39 -2.51
C MET A 1 16.28 -17.69 -2.21
N GLY A 2 17.34 -18.39 -1.78
CA GLY A 2 18.59 -17.77 -1.31
C GLY A 2 19.45 -17.00 -2.33
N CYS A 3 19.13 -17.01 -3.62
CA CYS A 3 19.78 -16.16 -4.61
C CYS A 3 19.26 -14.71 -4.59
N LEU A 4 18.09 -14.46 -4.00
CA LEU A 4 17.45 -13.14 -4.02
C LEU A 4 18.33 -12.07 -3.37
N LYS A 5 18.89 -12.36 -2.18
CA LYS A 5 19.83 -11.53 -1.44
C LYS A 5 21.10 -11.12 -2.19
N ARG A 6 21.40 -11.76 -3.33
CA ARG A 6 22.55 -11.38 -4.17
C ARG A 6 22.32 -10.07 -4.90
N LEU A 7 21.07 -9.63 -5.04
CA LEU A 7 20.72 -8.34 -5.63
C LEU A 7 21.17 -7.18 -4.74
N LYS A 8 21.17 -7.37 -3.40
CA LYS A 8 21.52 -6.34 -2.42
C LYS A 8 20.65 -5.08 -2.56
N ASP A 9 19.44 -5.26 -3.07
CA ASP A 9 18.47 -4.21 -3.32
C ASP A 9 17.09 -4.69 -2.86
N PRO A 10 16.70 -4.39 -1.60
CA PRO A 10 15.45 -4.90 -1.03
C PRO A 10 14.20 -4.46 -1.81
N GLN A 11 14.28 -3.36 -2.56
CA GLN A 11 13.20 -2.92 -3.44
C GLN A 11 12.99 -3.90 -4.60
N SER A 12 14.04 -4.23 -5.36
CA SER A 12 13.98 -5.24 -6.43
C SER A 12 13.68 -6.63 -5.87
N GLU A 13 14.28 -6.99 -4.74
CA GLU A 13 14.09 -8.29 -4.10
C GLU A 13 12.62 -8.51 -3.74
N LEU A 14 11.97 -7.55 -3.07
CA LEU A 14 10.55 -7.65 -2.72
C LEU A 14 9.65 -7.67 -3.96
N LEU A 15 9.96 -6.86 -4.97
CA LEU A 15 9.19 -6.80 -6.21
C LEU A 15 9.24 -8.14 -6.96
N LEU A 16 10.42 -8.74 -7.10
CA LEU A 16 10.61 -10.04 -7.74
C LEU A 16 9.96 -11.15 -6.91
N LEU A 17 10.11 -11.12 -5.59
CA LEU A 17 9.50 -12.09 -4.70
C LEU A 17 7.98 -12.11 -4.87
N ARG A 18 7.35 -10.93 -4.86
CA ARG A 18 5.90 -10.79 -5.03
C ARG A 18 5.42 -11.15 -6.44
N SER A 19 6.20 -10.83 -7.47
CA SER A 19 5.75 -10.95 -8.86
C SER A 19 6.03 -12.31 -9.47
N CYS A 20 7.11 -12.99 -9.09
CA CYS A 20 7.56 -14.19 -9.81
C CYS A 20 8.14 -15.32 -8.94
N MET A 21 8.47 -15.10 -7.67
CA MET A 21 9.08 -16.16 -6.82
C MET A 21 8.20 -16.64 -5.66
N GLY A 22 7.10 -15.96 -5.36
CA GLY A 22 6.12 -16.37 -4.35
C GLY A 22 5.18 -17.48 -4.81
N VAL A 23 4.01 -17.58 -4.17
CA VAL A 23 3.01 -18.65 -4.41
C VAL A 23 2.60 -18.81 -5.87
N ALA A 24 2.77 -17.79 -6.72
CA ALA A 24 2.55 -17.92 -8.16
C ALA A 24 3.28 -19.11 -8.80
N LYS A 25 4.42 -19.53 -8.25
CA LYS A 25 5.17 -20.73 -8.70
C LYS A 25 4.58 -22.06 -8.22
N LEU A 26 3.87 -22.05 -7.10
CA LEU A 26 3.27 -23.24 -6.49
C LEU A 26 1.77 -23.36 -6.83
N LEU A 27 1.15 -22.29 -7.32
CA LEU A 27 -0.30 -22.17 -7.45
C LEU A 27 -0.93 -23.23 -8.35
N PHE A 28 -0.23 -23.70 -9.39
CA PHE A 28 -0.71 -24.81 -10.20
C PHE A 28 -0.87 -26.08 -9.34
N GLY A 29 0.17 -26.46 -8.59
CA GLY A 29 0.11 -27.60 -7.68
C GLY A 29 -0.98 -27.44 -6.62
N LEU A 30 -1.11 -26.25 -6.02
CA LEU A 30 -2.17 -25.99 -5.03
C LEU A 30 -3.60 -26.04 -5.61
N ARG A 31 -3.75 -25.91 -6.93
CA ARG A 31 -5.04 -26.01 -7.63
C ARG A 31 -5.39 -27.43 -8.04
N THR A 32 -4.40 -28.32 -8.15
CA THR A 32 -4.58 -29.68 -8.67
C THR A 32 -4.36 -30.76 -7.62
N CYS A 33 -3.72 -30.44 -6.49
CA CYS A 33 -3.47 -31.36 -5.41
C CYS A 33 -4.35 -31.03 -4.21
N GLN A 34 -4.88 -32.08 -3.56
CA GLN A 34 -5.67 -31.92 -2.35
C GLN A 34 -4.82 -31.33 -1.22
N PRO A 35 -5.35 -30.40 -0.40
CA PRO A 35 -4.59 -29.75 0.67
C PRO A 35 -3.94 -30.73 1.67
N SER A 36 -4.59 -31.86 1.97
CA SER A 36 -4.08 -32.91 2.87
C SER A 36 -2.77 -33.53 2.41
N TYR A 37 -2.50 -33.60 1.11
CA TYR A 37 -1.30 -34.23 0.54
C TYR A 37 -0.13 -33.26 0.33
N VAL A 38 -0.36 -31.95 0.41
CA VAL A 38 0.67 -30.94 0.12
C VAL A 38 1.15 -30.19 1.35
N GLY A 39 0.68 -30.54 2.56
CA GLY A 39 0.98 -29.84 3.80
C GLY A 39 2.47 -29.65 4.08
N GLU A 40 3.28 -30.71 3.92
CA GLU A 40 4.74 -30.62 4.11
C GLU A 40 5.39 -29.67 3.10
N ALA A 41 5.05 -29.81 1.81
CA ALA A 41 5.58 -28.96 0.74
C ALA A 41 5.20 -27.48 0.93
N VAL A 42 3.97 -27.23 1.35
CA VAL A 42 3.46 -25.89 1.71
C VAL A 42 4.25 -25.30 2.87
N SER A 43 4.47 -26.07 3.94
CA SER A 43 5.23 -25.64 5.11
C SER A 43 6.69 -25.28 4.75
N VAL A 44 7.36 -26.14 3.98
CA VAL A 44 8.72 -25.88 3.48
C VAL A 44 8.77 -24.62 2.62
N PHE A 45 7.78 -24.42 1.75
CA PHE A 45 7.70 -23.24 0.90
C PHE A 45 7.51 -21.95 1.71
N ASP A 46 6.58 -21.95 2.67
CA ASP A 46 6.29 -20.78 3.50
C ASP A 46 7.43 -20.45 4.46
N MET A 47 8.16 -21.45 4.96
CA MET A 47 9.40 -21.22 5.70
C MET A 47 10.43 -20.48 4.83
N GLY A 48 10.61 -20.91 3.58
CA GLY A 48 11.48 -20.22 2.61
C GLY A 48 11.03 -18.80 2.28
N LEU A 49 9.71 -18.57 2.19
CA LEU A 49 9.12 -17.27 1.92
C LEU A 49 9.27 -16.32 3.12
N ARG A 50 9.04 -16.83 4.34
CA ARG A 50 9.25 -16.11 5.60
C ARG A 50 10.71 -15.69 5.74
N ASN A 51 11.65 -16.62 5.56
CA ASN A 51 13.09 -16.32 5.62
C ASN A 51 13.51 -15.26 4.60
N ALA A 52 12.95 -15.29 3.38
CA ALA A 52 13.24 -14.29 2.36
C ALA A 52 12.71 -12.89 2.74
N ILE A 53 11.48 -12.79 3.27
CA ILE A 53 10.91 -11.51 3.70
C ILE A 53 11.62 -10.98 4.93
N GLU A 54 11.96 -11.83 5.89
CA GLU A 54 12.75 -11.46 7.06
C GLU A 54 14.09 -10.85 6.64
N ASP A 55 14.83 -11.49 5.73
CA ASP A 55 16.09 -10.96 5.20
C ASP A 55 15.91 -9.62 4.46
N ILE A 56 14.86 -9.48 3.65
CA ILE A 56 14.54 -8.22 2.97
C ILE A 56 14.28 -7.09 3.97
N VAL A 57 13.46 -7.34 4.99
CA VAL A 57 12.94 -6.32 5.93
C VAL A 57 13.98 -5.97 7.00
N VAL A 58 14.54 -6.98 7.67
CA VAL A 58 15.42 -6.79 8.83
C VAL A 58 16.87 -7.17 8.58
N CYS A 59 17.18 -7.94 7.52
CA CYS A 59 18.54 -8.34 7.13
C CYS A 59 19.35 -8.94 8.30
N GLY A 60 18.75 -9.91 8.99
CA GLY A 60 19.31 -10.52 10.20
C GLY A 60 19.12 -9.71 11.49
N GLY A 61 18.43 -8.56 11.42
CA GLY A 61 18.01 -7.79 12.58
C GLY A 61 16.85 -8.43 13.35
N ALA A 62 16.57 -7.90 14.54
CA ALA A 62 15.52 -8.40 15.42
C ALA A 62 14.10 -7.97 15.00
N PHE A 63 13.11 -8.47 15.75
CA PHE A 63 11.70 -8.05 15.73
C PHE A 63 10.88 -8.43 14.49
N PHE A 64 11.34 -9.39 13.69
CA PHE A 64 10.52 -10.04 12.67
C PHE A 64 9.86 -11.32 13.23
N GLY A 65 8.70 -11.16 13.88
CA GLY A 65 7.96 -12.27 14.50
C GLY A 65 6.75 -12.73 13.69
N ASP A 66 5.89 -13.52 14.34
CA ASP A 66 4.67 -14.06 13.72
C ASP A 66 3.67 -12.96 13.31
N LEU A 67 3.62 -11.87 14.08
CA LEU A 67 2.83 -10.69 13.71
C LEU A 67 3.34 -10.07 12.40
N GLN A 68 4.65 -9.82 12.30
CA GLN A 68 5.26 -9.23 11.11
C GLN A 68 5.08 -10.14 9.89
N TRP A 69 5.22 -11.45 10.06
CA TRP A 69 4.91 -12.43 9.01
C TRP A 69 3.45 -12.38 8.59
N ARG A 70 2.50 -12.37 9.55
CA ARG A 70 1.07 -12.30 9.23
C ARG A 70 0.71 -11.01 8.50
N LEU A 71 1.24 -9.86 8.93
CA LEU A 71 1.03 -8.56 8.26
C LEU A 71 1.65 -8.54 6.86
N ALA A 72 2.90 -9.00 6.71
CA ALA A 72 3.59 -9.04 5.43
C ALA A 72 2.86 -9.93 4.41
N SER A 73 2.30 -11.05 4.89
CA SER A 73 1.62 -12.03 4.04
C SER A 73 0.21 -11.65 3.59
N LEU A 74 -0.36 -10.58 4.14
CA LEU A 74 -1.65 -10.08 3.69
C LEU A 74 -1.54 -9.50 2.25
N PRO A 75 -2.61 -9.65 1.44
CA PRO A 75 -2.73 -8.92 0.18
C PRO A 75 -2.60 -7.41 0.40
N THR A 76 -2.09 -6.68 -0.60
CA THR A 76 -1.90 -5.22 -0.51
C THR A 76 -3.19 -4.46 -0.19
N ARG A 77 -4.33 -4.87 -0.75
CA ARG A 77 -5.64 -4.28 -0.41
C ARG A 77 -6.07 -4.45 1.05
N PHE A 78 -5.46 -5.40 1.76
CA PHE A 78 -5.67 -5.66 3.20
C PHE A 78 -4.51 -5.13 4.04
N GLY A 79 -3.67 -4.25 3.48
CA GLY A 79 -2.62 -3.54 4.19
C GLY A 79 -1.27 -4.27 4.28
N GLY A 80 -1.15 -5.47 3.73
CA GLY A 80 0.10 -6.22 3.73
C GLY A 80 1.03 -5.89 2.56
N LEU A 81 2.14 -6.63 2.48
CA LEU A 81 3.13 -6.48 1.42
C LEU A 81 2.76 -7.24 0.13
N GLY A 82 1.65 -7.99 0.16
CA GLY A 82 1.16 -8.76 -0.98
C GLY A 82 1.83 -10.13 -1.16
N ILE A 83 2.44 -10.66 -0.10
CA ILE A 83 3.16 -11.92 -0.12
C ILE A 83 2.22 -13.06 0.30
N CYS A 84 1.47 -13.60 -0.67
CA CYS A 84 0.53 -14.68 -0.36
C CYS A 84 1.26 -15.89 0.24
N SER A 85 0.80 -16.38 1.40
CA SER A 85 1.24 -17.64 1.99
C SER A 85 0.69 -18.82 1.20
N ALA A 86 1.50 -19.86 1.03
CA ALA A 86 1.10 -21.11 0.40
C ALA A 86 0.04 -21.83 1.23
N GLU A 87 0.11 -21.75 2.56
CA GLU A 87 -0.90 -22.27 3.48
C GLU A 87 -2.26 -21.62 3.23
N ASP A 88 -2.32 -20.28 3.27
CA ASP A 88 -3.55 -19.55 2.96
C ASP A 88 -4.08 -19.94 1.58
N ALA A 89 -3.22 -19.98 0.55
CA ALA A 89 -3.62 -20.31 -0.81
C ALA A 89 -4.12 -21.75 -0.96
N SER A 90 -3.51 -22.71 -0.23
CA SER A 90 -3.90 -24.12 -0.28
C SER A 90 -5.33 -24.34 0.23
N SER A 91 -5.80 -23.52 1.17
CA SER A 91 -7.14 -23.64 1.75
C SER A 91 -8.27 -23.44 0.73
N TYR A 92 -8.05 -22.62 -0.31
CA TYR A 92 -9.09 -22.28 -1.28
C TYR A 92 -8.76 -22.63 -2.73
N ALA A 93 -7.49 -22.78 -3.11
CA ALA A 93 -7.08 -22.89 -4.51
C ALA A 93 -7.61 -24.18 -5.16
N PHE A 94 -7.51 -25.30 -4.45
CA PHE A 94 -8.03 -26.60 -4.90
C PHE A 94 -9.55 -26.55 -5.09
N VAL A 95 -10.28 -26.08 -4.08
CA VAL A 95 -11.75 -25.97 -4.11
C VAL A 95 -12.19 -25.09 -5.29
N ALA A 96 -11.58 -23.91 -5.43
CA ALA A 96 -11.91 -23.00 -6.52
C ALA A 96 -11.64 -23.61 -7.91
N SER A 97 -10.53 -24.32 -8.06
CA SER A 97 -10.12 -24.97 -9.32
C SER A 97 -11.09 -26.09 -9.71
N ARG A 98 -11.43 -26.97 -8.76
CA ARG A 98 -12.39 -28.06 -8.96
C ARG A 98 -13.78 -27.52 -9.28
N ALA A 99 -14.27 -26.53 -8.53
CA ALA A 99 -15.56 -25.89 -8.78
C ALA A 99 -15.66 -25.32 -10.21
N GLN A 100 -14.62 -24.61 -10.67
CA GLN A 100 -14.62 -23.99 -12.00
C GLN A 100 -14.49 -24.97 -13.16
N SER A 101 -13.90 -26.14 -12.93
CA SER A 101 -13.66 -27.14 -13.97
C SER A 101 -14.68 -28.28 -13.95
N TRP A 102 -15.71 -28.20 -13.10
CA TRP A 102 -16.66 -29.29 -12.88
C TRP A 102 -17.36 -29.76 -14.16
N VAL A 103 -17.90 -28.82 -14.95
CA VAL A 103 -18.59 -29.14 -16.21
C VAL A 103 -17.66 -29.86 -17.19
N LEU A 104 -16.39 -29.44 -17.26
CA LEU A 104 -15.39 -30.06 -18.11
C LEU A 104 -15.01 -31.47 -17.61
N GLN A 105 -14.80 -31.62 -16.31
CA GLN A 105 -14.48 -32.91 -15.70
C GLN A 105 -15.60 -33.93 -15.92
N ASP A 106 -16.85 -33.52 -15.72
CA ASP A 106 -18.02 -34.36 -15.96
C ASP A 106 -18.16 -34.76 -17.43
N HIS A 107 -17.88 -33.84 -18.35
CA HIS A 107 -17.88 -34.16 -19.78
C HIS A 107 -16.81 -35.19 -20.14
N ILE A 108 -15.60 -35.07 -19.58
CA ILE A 108 -14.47 -35.99 -19.82
C ILE A 108 -14.71 -37.36 -19.15
N LEU A 109 -15.27 -37.37 -17.95
CA LEU A 109 -15.42 -38.57 -17.10
C LEU A 109 -16.83 -39.18 -17.18
N ARG A 110 -17.65 -38.75 -18.16
CA ARG A 110 -19.07 -39.11 -18.27
C ARG A 110 -19.32 -40.63 -18.28
N GLU A 111 -18.37 -41.39 -18.82
CA GLU A 111 -18.46 -42.85 -18.94
C GLU A 111 -17.82 -43.59 -17.74
N CYS A 112 -17.16 -42.88 -16.82
CA CYS A 112 -16.42 -43.47 -15.71
C CYS A 112 -17.28 -43.82 -14.48
N GLY A 113 -18.57 -43.48 -14.46
CA GLY A 113 -19.52 -43.94 -13.43
C GLY A 113 -19.23 -43.52 -11.97
N GLY A 114 -18.43 -42.47 -11.76
CA GLY A 114 -18.03 -42.00 -10.42
C GLY A 114 -19.09 -41.15 -9.70
N GLU A 115 -18.96 -41.02 -8.38
CA GLU A 115 -19.78 -40.11 -7.57
C GLU A 115 -19.64 -38.65 -8.02
N LEU A 116 -20.75 -37.90 -7.94
CA LEU A 116 -20.82 -36.49 -8.36
C LEU A 116 -19.87 -35.58 -7.54
N LEU A 117 -19.70 -35.86 -6.25
CA LEU A 117 -18.71 -35.24 -5.36
C LEU A 117 -17.79 -36.31 -4.80
N ASP A 118 -16.55 -36.35 -5.29
CA ASP A 118 -15.55 -37.22 -4.67
C ASP A 118 -15.21 -36.76 -3.23
N SER A 119 -14.86 -37.74 -2.39
CA SER A 119 -14.53 -37.57 -0.98
C SER A 119 -13.45 -36.51 -0.72
N ASP A 120 -12.48 -36.36 -1.63
CA ASP A 120 -11.41 -35.40 -1.47
C ASP A 120 -11.90 -33.94 -1.57
N TYR A 121 -12.84 -33.71 -2.50
CA TYR A 121 -13.44 -32.39 -2.70
C TYR A 121 -14.39 -32.04 -1.55
N LYS A 122 -15.15 -33.02 -1.05
CA LYS A 122 -16.00 -32.85 0.13
C LYS A 122 -15.18 -32.48 1.37
N GLY A 123 -14.10 -33.21 1.65
CA GLY A 123 -13.22 -32.90 2.79
C GLY A 123 -12.56 -31.51 2.67
N ALA A 124 -12.18 -31.10 1.46
CA ALA A 124 -11.65 -29.75 1.24
C ALA A 124 -12.71 -28.65 1.49
N LEU A 125 -13.97 -28.88 1.10
CA LEU A 125 -15.07 -27.96 1.38
C LEU A 125 -15.42 -27.88 2.87
N GLU A 126 -15.40 -29.00 3.60
CA GLU A 126 -15.65 -29.04 5.04
C GLU A 126 -14.57 -28.27 5.83
N ASN A 127 -13.30 -28.42 5.45
CA ASN A 127 -12.19 -27.64 6.02
C ASN A 127 -12.36 -26.13 5.75
N LEU A 128 -12.78 -25.77 4.54
CA LEU A 128 -13.03 -24.38 4.17
C LEU A 128 -14.22 -23.80 4.93
N HIS A 129 -15.32 -24.56 5.09
CA HIS A 129 -16.48 -24.16 5.87
C HIS A 129 -16.12 -23.95 7.35
N SER A 130 -15.28 -24.83 7.92
CA SER A 130 -14.77 -24.68 9.29
C SER A 130 -13.96 -23.38 9.47
N SER A 131 -13.23 -22.97 8.43
CA SER A 131 -12.44 -21.74 8.43
C SER A 131 -13.26 -20.48 8.10
N LEU A 132 -14.41 -20.65 7.42
CA LEU A 132 -15.28 -19.58 6.92
C LEU A 132 -16.75 -19.93 7.13
N PRO A 133 -17.22 -19.99 8.40
CA PRO A 133 -18.57 -20.47 8.72
C PRO A 133 -19.67 -19.58 8.13
N ASP A 134 -19.42 -18.27 8.01
CA ASP A 134 -20.39 -17.29 7.50
C ASP A 134 -20.45 -17.22 5.96
N LEU A 135 -19.55 -17.89 5.26
CA LEU A 135 -19.52 -17.85 3.80
C LEU A 135 -20.53 -18.87 3.24
N ASP A 136 -21.47 -18.39 2.42
CA ASP A 136 -22.35 -19.26 1.65
C ASP A 136 -21.52 -20.04 0.61
N LEU A 137 -21.29 -21.32 0.92
CA LEU A 137 -20.61 -22.27 0.06
C LEU A 137 -21.57 -23.10 -0.80
N GLY A 138 -22.89 -22.86 -0.76
CA GLY A 138 -23.90 -23.63 -1.50
C GLY A 138 -23.60 -23.74 -2.99
N GLY A 139 -23.14 -22.64 -3.60
CA GLY A 139 -22.72 -22.60 -5.00
C GLY A 139 -21.50 -23.47 -5.34
N PHE A 140 -20.73 -23.92 -4.34
CA PHE A 140 -19.56 -24.79 -4.52
C PHE A 140 -19.90 -26.28 -4.36
N TYR A 141 -21.10 -26.61 -3.87
CA TYR A 141 -21.62 -27.98 -3.79
C TYR A 141 -22.40 -28.41 -5.04
N ILE A 142 -22.81 -27.46 -5.88
CA ILE A 142 -23.68 -27.72 -7.04
C ILE A 142 -22.95 -27.32 -8.32
N LYS A 143 -22.89 -28.26 -9.28
CA LYS A 143 -22.18 -28.14 -10.56
C LYS A 143 -22.56 -26.90 -11.36
N ASP A 144 -23.86 -26.63 -11.49
CA ASP A 144 -24.38 -25.58 -12.38
C ASP A 144 -24.37 -24.18 -11.77
N THR A 145 -24.03 -24.06 -10.47
CA THR A 145 -24.04 -22.79 -9.74
C THR A 145 -22.65 -22.35 -9.28
N ALA A 146 -21.60 -23.05 -9.74
CA ALA A 146 -20.20 -22.73 -9.45
C ALA A 146 -19.87 -21.26 -9.79
N PRO A 147 -19.33 -20.48 -8.84
CA PRO A 147 -19.07 -19.07 -9.10
C PRO A 147 -17.98 -18.85 -10.15
N ILE A 148 -18.25 -17.98 -11.14
CA ILE A 148 -17.32 -17.64 -12.25
C ILE A 148 -15.93 -17.21 -11.72
N LYS A 149 -15.88 -16.52 -10.58
CA LYS A 149 -14.63 -16.04 -9.95
C LYS A 149 -14.35 -16.73 -8.61
N ALA A 150 -14.66 -18.03 -8.51
CA ALA A 150 -14.49 -18.88 -7.32
C ALA A 150 -13.24 -18.55 -6.50
N GLN A 151 -12.04 -18.59 -7.10
CA GLN A 151 -10.80 -18.34 -6.37
C GLN A 151 -10.74 -16.93 -5.77
N LYS A 152 -11.20 -15.92 -6.51
CA LYS A 152 -11.23 -14.54 -6.00
C LYS A 152 -12.22 -14.43 -4.84
N ILE A 153 -13.39 -15.05 -4.94
CA ILE A 153 -14.42 -15.01 -3.89
C ILE A 153 -13.86 -15.65 -2.61
N LEU A 154 -13.35 -16.88 -2.70
CA LEU A 154 -12.82 -17.60 -1.55
C LEU A 154 -11.60 -16.89 -0.93
N ALA A 155 -10.66 -16.42 -1.75
CA ALA A 155 -9.51 -15.65 -1.25
C ALA A 155 -9.95 -14.34 -0.57
N ASN A 156 -10.96 -13.65 -1.11
CA ASN A 156 -11.49 -12.45 -0.46
C ASN A 156 -12.11 -12.77 0.90
N ALA A 157 -12.88 -13.86 0.99
CA ALA A 157 -13.53 -14.28 2.21
C ALA A 157 -12.49 -14.67 3.27
N LEU A 158 -11.52 -15.52 2.90
CA LEU A 158 -10.43 -15.93 3.79
C LEU A 158 -9.68 -14.74 4.37
N TYR A 159 -9.18 -13.85 3.50
CA TYR A 159 -8.42 -12.70 3.98
C TYR A 159 -9.30 -11.67 4.70
N GLY A 160 -10.59 -11.59 4.36
CA GLY A 160 -11.55 -10.80 5.13
C GLY A 160 -11.66 -11.30 6.56
N GLU A 161 -11.72 -12.62 6.75
CA GLU A 161 -11.80 -13.25 8.08
C GLU A 161 -10.48 -13.14 8.87
N ILE A 162 -9.34 -13.36 8.21
CA ILE A 162 -8.01 -13.14 8.81
C ILE A 162 -7.89 -11.70 9.31
N VAL A 163 -8.35 -10.71 8.53
CA VAL A 163 -8.26 -9.29 8.90
C VAL A 163 -9.16 -8.94 10.09
N LYS A 164 -10.31 -9.60 10.26
CA LYS A 164 -11.16 -9.41 11.46
C LYS A 164 -10.49 -9.97 12.71
N THR A 165 -9.89 -11.16 12.60
CA THR A 165 -9.37 -11.92 13.74
C THR A 165 -7.92 -11.59 14.11
N VAL A 166 -7.14 -11.00 13.21
CA VAL A 166 -5.71 -10.69 13.45
C VAL A 166 -5.51 -9.73 14.63
N GLU A 167 -6.40 -8.76 14.80
CA GLU A 167 -6.27 -7.78 15.89
C GLU A 167 -6.41 -8.43 17.26
N GLU A 168 -7.37 -9.35 17.40
CA GLU A 168 -7.60 -10.12 18.62
C GLU A 168 -6.49 -11.15 18.84
N LYS A 169 -6.14 -11.92 17.80
CA LYS A 169 -5.13 -12.98 17.85
C LYS A 169 -3.78 -12.47 18.35
N PHE A 170 -3.39 -11.27 17.94
CA PHE A 170 -2.10 -10.66 18.31
C PHE A 170 -2.24 -9.55 19.35
N ALA A 171 -3.44 -9.37 19.94
CA ALA A 171 -3.73 -8.37 20.97
C ALA A 171 -3.20 -6.97 20.62
N PHE A 172 -3.65 -6.39 19.50
CA PHE A 172 -3.16 -5.11 19.01
C PHE A 172 -3.30 -3.99 20.04
N SER A 173 -2.19 -3.27 20.27
CA SER A 173 -2.22 -1.98 20.97
C SER A 173 -3.00 -0.93 20.16
N PRO A 174 -3.49 0.17 20.78
CA PRO A 174 -4.16 1.25 20.07
C PRO A 174 -3.36 1.79 18.86
N ARG A 175 -2.03 1.88 19.01
CA ARG A 175 -1.14 2.28 17.91
C ARG A 175 -1.13 1.26 16.77
N GLN A 176 -1.00 -0.03 17.08
CA GLN A 176 -0.95 -1.08 16.05
C GLN A 176 -2.27 -1.14 15.26
N ARG A 177 -3.41 -0.99 15.94
CA ARG A 177 -4.73 -0.86 15.29
C ARG A 177 -4.78 0.34 14.35
N ALA A 178 -4.38 1.52 14.83
CA ALA A 178 -4.37 2.73 14.01
C ALA A 178 -3.46 2.61 12.77
N VAL A 179 -2.25 2.05 12.93
CA VAL A 179 -1.34 1.77 11.80
C VAL A 179 -2.00 0.78 10.83
N PHE A 180 -2.57 -0.31 11.33
CA PHE A 180 -3.20 -1.34 10.49
C PHE A 180 -4.38 -0.80 9.68
N GLU A 181 -5.22 0.05 10.27
CA GLU A 181 -6.29 0.77 9.56
C GLU A 181 -5.74 1.70 8.47
N CYS A 182 -4.69 2.48 8.75
CA CYS A 182 -4.04 3.35 7.77
C CYS A 182 -3.48 2.56 6.57
N LEU A 183 -2.84 1.41 6.81
CA LEU A 183 -2.25 0.58 5.76
C LEU A 183 -3.29 0.00 4.80
N ARG A 184 -4.54 -0.13 5.24
CA ARG A 184 -5.69 -0.63 4.46
C ARG A 184 -6.40 0.47 3.66
N ALA A 185 -6.03 1.74 3.85
CA ALA A 185 -6.59 2.84 3.08
C ALA A 185 -6.29 2.67 1.58
N PRO A 186 -7.20 3.10 0.69
CA PRO A 186 -6.94 3.09 -0.75
C PRO A 186 -5.61 3.79 -1.09
N HIS A 187 -4.86 3.22 -2.03
CA HIS A 187 -3.57 3.73 -2.52
C HIS A 187 -2.39 3.65 -1.54
N ALA A 188 -2.59 3.29 -0.27
CA ALA A 188 -1.51 3.24 0.72
C ALA A 188 -0.37 2.28 0.33
N GLN A 189 -0.69 1.19 -0.38
CA GLN A 189 0.29 0.17 -0.79
C GLN A 189 0.78 0.32 -2.24
N ASP A 190 0.33 1.32 -2.99
CA ASP A 190 0.60 1.42 -4.44
C ASP A 190 2.11 1.53 -4.74
N PHE A 191 2.89 2.11 -3.82
CA PHE A 191 4.35 2.24 -3.95
C PHE A 191 5.07 0.88 -4.11
N LEU A 192 4.50 -0.21 -3.56
CA LEU A 192 5.09 -1.54 -3.61
C LEU A 192 5.18 -2.09 -5.04
N SER A 193 4.38 -1.55 -5.97
CA SER A 193 4.34 -1.97 -7.38
C SER A 193 5.35 -1.24 -8.28
N VAL A 194 6.08 -0.28 -7.73
CA VAL A 194 6.99 0.56 -8.51
C VAL A 194 8.28 -0.17 -8.85
N VAL A 195 8.56 -0.25 -10.16
CA VAL A 195 9.84 -0.74 -10.70
C VAL A 195 10.96 0.27 -10.38
N PRO A 196 12.10 -0.16 -9.83
CA PRO A 196 13.22 0.72 -9.53
C PRO A 196 13.88 1.23 -10.81
N ILE A 197 13.53 2.46 -11.20
CA ILE A 197 14.11 3.16 -12.36
C ILE A 197 14.75 4.47 -11.89
N GLU A 198 16.07 4.53 -11.93
CA GLU A 198 16.85 5.66 -11.40
C GLU A 198 16.50 6.98 -12.10
N GLY A 199 16.43 6.97 -13.43
CA GLY A 199 16.07 8.16 -14.23
C GLY A 199 14.64 8.68 -13.99
N LEU A 200 13.79 7.92 -13.28
CA LEU A 200 12.44 8.34 -12.87
C LEU A 200 12.36 8.70 -11.39
N GLY A 201 13.48 8.67 -10.66
CA GLY A 201 13.54 8.87 -9.22
C GLY A 201 12.92 7.74 -8.41
N GLN A 202 12.72 6.56 -9.02
CA GLN A 202 11.96 5.43 -8.46
C GLN A 202 12.81 4.42 -7.68
N CYS A 203 14.02 4.80 -7.28
CA CYS A 203 14.88 3.97 -6.44
C CYS A 203 14.95 4.54 -5.02
N MET A 204 14.90 3.66 -4.02
CA MET A 204 15.35 3.92 -2.66
C MET A 204 16.63 3.13 -2.41
N SER A 205 17.53 3.65 -1.57
CA SER A 205 18.62 2.85 -1.03
C SER A 205 18.08 1.71 -0.17
N ALA A 206 18.91 0.69 0.08
CA ALA A 206 18.53 -0.45 0.92
C ALA A 206 18.08 -0.01 2.33
N VAL A 207 18.73 1.01 2.88
CA VAL A 207 18.44 1.56 4.22
C VAL A 207 17.08 2.28 4.22
N GLU A 208 16.81 3.10 3.21
CA GLU A 208 15.52 3.80 3.05
C GLU A 208 14.36 2.81 2.88
N TYR A 209 14.50 1.84 1.98
CA TYR A 209 13.43 0.90 1.71
C TYR A 209 13.14 0.01 2.93
N ARG A 210 14.19 -0.48 3.62
CA ARG A 210 14.04 -1.22 4.87
C ARG A 210 13.41 -0.40 5.98
N ALA A 211 13.76 0.89 6.11
CA ALA A 211 13.13 1.77 7.09
C ALA A 211 11.61 1.87 6.86
N ILE A 212 11.17 1.96 5.61
CA ILE A 212 9.74 1.96 5.26
C ILE A 212 9.07 0.61 5.56
N LEU A 213 9.71 -0.51 5.19
CA LEU A 213 9.14 -1.82 5.49
C LEU A 213 9.00 -2.04 7.00
N LYS A 214 10.02 -1.67 7.79
CA LYS A 214 9.98 -1.73 9.25
C LYS A 214 8.89 -0.82 9.83
N TYR A 215 8.79 0.43 9.38
CA TYR A 215 7.75 1.37 9.79
C TYR A 215 6.34 0.80 9.57
N ARG A 216 6.09 0.21 8.39
CA ARG A 216 4.79 -0.37 8.02
C ARG A 216 4.52 -1.70 8.75
N LEU A 217 5.54 -2.51 9.00
CA LEU A 217 5.41 -3.77 9.75
C LEU A 217 5.48 -3.57 11.28
N MET A 218 5.42 -2.32 11.74
CA MET A 218 5.40 -1.94 13.15
C MET A 218 6.64 -2.48 13.90
N ILE A 219 7.79 -2.51 13.22
CA ILE A 219 9.08 -2.90 13.79
C ILE A 219 9.74 -1.66 14.39
N PRO A 220 10.25 -1.71 15.63
CA PRO A 220 11.02 -0.62 16.21
C PRO A 220 12.22 -0.21 15.35
N LEU A 221 12.35 1.08 15.09
CA LEU A 221 13.41 1.72 14.32
C LEU A 221 14.46 2.42 15.20
N PHE A 222 14.03 2.95 16.35
CA PHE A 222 14.87 3.75 17.23
C PHE A 222 14.88 3.15 18.64
N PRO A 223 15.99 3.30 19.39
CA PRO A 223 15.94 3.14 20.84
C PRO A 223 14.89 4.08 21.44
N ALA A 224 14.17 3.60 22.46
CA ALA A 224 13.23 4.44 23.17
C ALA A 224 13.97 5.56 23.91
N ASP A 225 13.33 6.73 23.99
CA ASP A 225 13.74 7.87 24.82
C ASP A 225 15.07 8.57 24.43
N ASP A 226 15.70 8.19 23.33
CA ASP A 226 16.86 8.90 22.78
C ASP A 226 16.46 10.31 22.31
N PRO A 227 17.23 11.37 22.64
CA PRO A 227 16.98 12.71 22.12
C PRO A 227 17.04 12.73 20.60
N CYS A 228 16.03 13.30 19.95
CA CYS A 228 16.01 13.42 18.50
C CYS A 228 17.25 14.21 18.03
N PRO A 229 18.14 13.63 17.19
CA PRO A 229 19.41 14.25 16.83
C PRO A 229 19.24 15.54 16.02
N VAL A 230 18.04 15.73 15.47
CA VAL A 230 17.68 16.87 14.64
C VAL A 230 17.14 18.03 15.47
N CYS A 231 16.01 17.83 16.16
CA CYS A 231 15.39 18.94 16.91
C CYS A 231 16.03 19.15 18.27
N ARG A 232 16.57 18.08 18.88
CA ARG A 232 17.06 18.04 20.27
C ARG A 232 16.04 18.50 21.33
N LYS A 233 14.75 18.61 20.95
CA LYS A 233 13.64 19.13 21.79
C LYS A 233 12.73 18.02 22.32
N CYS A 234 12.69 16.87 21.65
CA CYS A 234 11.84 15.75 22.02
C CYS A 234 12.66 14.46 21.89
N CYS A 235 12.27 13.45 22.65
CA CYS A 235 12.79 12.10 22.44
C CYS A 235 12.13 11.43 21.24
N LEU A 236 12.86 10.51 20.61
CA LEU A 236 12.32 9.64 19.58
C LEU A 236 11.45 8.57 20.23
N ASP A 237 10.26 8.35 19.67
CA ASP A 237 9.53 7.12 19.91
C ASP A 237 10.19 6.00 19.09
N SER A 238 10.09 4.77 19.59
CA SER A 238 10.73 3.62 18.96
C SER A 238 10.24 3.33 17.55
N PHE A 239 9.09 3.86 17.13
CA PHE A 239 8.47 3.56 15.84
C PHE A 239 8.54 4.72 14.82
N GLY A 240 9.09 5.87 15.20
CA GLY A 240 9.37 6.99 14.30
C GLY A 240 8.25 8.00 14.06
N GLU A 241 7.22 8.05 14.89
CA GLU A 241 6.18 9.08 14.81
C GLU A 241 6.75 10.49 14.94
N HIS A 242 7.66 10.72 15.90
CA HIS A 242 8.38 11.98 16.02
C HIS A 242 9.21 12.24 14.77
N ALA A 243 9.92 11.24 14.26
CA ALA A 243 10.81 11.38 13.11
C ALA A 243 10.09 11.91 11.86
N VAL A 244 8.87 11.43 11.59
CA VAL A 244 8.08 11.81 10.42
C VAL A 244 7.33 13.14 10.56
N HIS A 245 7.22 13.67 11.80
CA HIS A 245 6.51 14.91 12.14
C HIS A 245 7.43 16.05 12.64
N CYS A 246 8.69 15.76 12.94
CA CYS A 246 9.63 16.71 13.51
C CYS A 246 9.78 17.97 12.64
N LYS A 247 9.35 19.13 13.18
CA LYS A 247 9.28 20.42 12.47
C LYS A 247 10.64 21.07 12.23
N GLU A 248 11.67 20.69 12.99
CA GLU A 248 13.01 21.29 12.91
C GLU A 248 13.86 20.68 11.79
N LEU A 249 13.48 19.50 11.26
CA LEU A 249 14.11 19.02 10.03
C LEU A 249 13.49 19.76 8.85
N PRO A 250 14.30 20.19 7.86
CA PRO A 250 13.80 20.50 6.52
C PRO A 250 13.02 19.33 5.87
N GLY A 251 13.01 18.14 6.50
CA GLY A 251 12.40 16.91 6.02
C GLY A 251 10.90 17.03 5.71
N PHE A 252 10.13 17.86 6.43
CA PHE A 252 8.74 18.12 6.05
C PHE A 252 8.67 18.81 4.68
N LYS A 253 9.50 19.84 4.49
CA LYS A 253 9.66 20.53 3.21
C LYS A 253 10.23 19.60 2.13
N TYR A 254 11.19 18.75 2.47
CA TYR A 254 11.75 17.77 1.54
C TYR A 254 10.71 16.78 1.01
N ARG A 255 9.91 16.15 1.89
CA ARG A 255 8.84 15.22 1.47
C ARG A 255 7.81 15.94 0.61
N HIS A 256 7.41 17.14 1.01
CA HIS A 256 6.51 17.99 0.25
C HIS A 256 7.05 18.29 -1.16
N ASP A 257 8.29 18.80 -1.25
CA ASP A 257 8.93 19.19 -2.49
C ASP A 257 9.17 17.99 -3.41
N LEU A 258 9.52 16.83 -2.84
CA LEU A 258 9.66 15.57 -3.59
C LEU A 258 8.33 15.12 -4.20
N VAL A 259 7.24 15.14 -3.43
CA VAL A 259 5.91 14.77 -3.94
C VAL A 259 5.44 15.77 -5.00
N ARG A 260 5.65 17.07 -4.78
CA ARG A 260 5.37 18.12 -5.76
C ARG A 260 6.13 17.89 -7.06
N ASP A 261 7.42 17.61 -6.98
CA ASP A 261 8.28 17.44 -8.15
C ASP A 261 7.91 16.19 -8.95
N VAL A 262 7.56 15.09 -8.27
CA VAL A 262 7.07 13.87 -8.93
C VAL A 262 5.68 14.09 -9.54
N LEU A 263 4.78 14.77 -8.83
CA LEU A 263 3.46 15.11 -9.36
C LEU A 263 3.57 15.98 -10.63
N TYR A 264 4.48 16.95 -10.61
CA TYR A 264 4.78 17.78 -11.77
C TYR A 264 5.33 16.97 -12.96
N ASP A 265 6.28 16.07 -12.71
CA ASP A 265 6.81 15.18 -13.76
C ASP A 265 5.72 14.25 -14.34
N VAL A 266 4.80 13.76 -13.49
CA VAL A 266 3.64 12.97 -13.94
C VAL A 266 2.72 13.80 -14.84
N LEU A 267 2.43 15.05 -14.48
CA LEU A 267 1.63 15.96 -15.31
C LEU A 267 2.31 16.22 -16.66
N LYS A 268 3.61 16.54 -16.64
CA LYS A 268 4.40 16.78 -17.84
C LYS A 268 4.37 15.58 -18.79
N ARG A 269 4.53 14.36 -18.26
CA ARG A 269 4.48 13.10 -19.04
C ARG A 269 3.08 12.78 -19.56
N ALA A 270 2.04 13.22 -18.87
CA ALA A 270 0.67 13.13 -19.36
C ALA A 270 0.37 14.11 -20.51
N GLY A 271 1.30 15.02 -20.84
CA GLY A 271 1.07 16.12 -21.79
C GLY A 271 0.25 17.26 -21.19
N ILE A 272 0.12 17.31 -19.86
CA ILE A 272 -0.61 18.36 -19.16
C ILE A 272 0.36 19.52 -18.87
N SER A 273 0.04 20.69 -19.41
CA SER A 273 0.84 21.89 -19.20
C SER A 273 0.72 22.36 -17.75
N ALA A 274 1.87 22.51 -17.07
CA ALA A 274 1.93 22.97 -15.69
C ALA A 274 3.22 23.76 -15.42
N LYS A 275 3.24 24.50 -14.31
CA LYS A 275 4.42 25.20 -13.76
C LYS A 275 4.54 24.97 -12.26
N LYS A 276 5.75 24.64 -11.78
CA LYS A 276 6.06 24.54 -10.34
C LYS A 276 6.30 25.92 -9.73
N GLU A 277 5.95 26.08 -8.46
CA GLU A 277 6.19 27.31 -7.68
C GLU A 277 5.79 28.59 -8.44
N ALA A 278 4.63 28.54 -9.11
CA ALA A 278 4.18 29.64 -9.95
C ALA A 278 3.71 30.80 -9.05
N PRO A 279 4.26 32.02 -9.19
CA PRO A 279 3.79 33.16 -8.42
C PRO A 279 2.35 33.48 -8.83
N VAL A 280 1.46 33.55 -7.85
CA VAL A 280 0.06 33.94 -8.03
C VAL A 280 -0.27 35.03 -7.03
N ASN A 281 -0.84 36.13 -7.53
CA ASN A 281 -0.91 37.37 -6.75
C ASN A 281 -1.95 37.30 -5.61
N PHE A 282 -2.88 36.35 -5.68
CA PHE A 282 -4.08 36.27 -4.84
C PHE A 282 -4.08 35.16 -3.79
N LEU A 283 -3.05 34.29 -3.74
CA LEU A 283 -2.93 33.28 -2.66
C LEU A 283 -2.27 33.80 -1.39
N THR A 284 -1.77 35.04 -1.42
CA THR A 284 -1.21 35.71 -0.24
C THR A 284 -2.35 36.36 0.51
N ASP A 285 -2.59 35.95 1.74
CA ASP A 285 -3.51 36.67 2.62
C ASP A 285 -2.93 38.06 2.91
N PRO A 286 -3.64 39.16 2.61
CA PRO A 286 -3.18 40.51 2.93
C PRO A 286 -2.86 40.70 4.42
N LEU A 287 -3.48 39.92 5.31
CA LEU A 287 -3.25 39.92 6.75
C LEU A 287 -1.99 39.14 7.18
N GLU A 288 -1.42 38.30 6.31
CA GLU A 288 -0.20 37.54 6.61
C GLU A 288 1.08 38.40 6.57
N GLY A 289 1.00 39.67 6.16
CA GLY A 289 2.11 40.63 6.22
C GLY A 289 3.36 40.22 5.43
N ARG A 290 3.24 39.31 4.46
CA ARG A 290 4.37 38.81 3.67
C ARG A 290 4.79 39.81 2.60
N SER A 291 6.11 39.99 2.46
CA SER A 291 6.72 40.84 1.44
C SER A 291 6.73 40.20 0.03
N THR A 292 6.48 38.90 -0.07
CA THR A 292 6.50 38.13 -1.33
C THR A 292 5.22 37.35 -1.53
N LEU A 293 4.77 37.26 -2.79
CA LEU A 293 3.60 36.48 -3.16
C LEU A 293 3.77 35.00 -2.83
N ARG A 294 2.72 34.37 -2.30
CA ARG A 294 2.70 32.93 -2.08
C ARG A 294 2.56 32.21 -3.43
N PRO A 295 3.56 31.41 -3.85
CA PRO A 295 3.43 30.63 -5.07
C PRO A 295 2.42 29.50 -4.87
N ALA A 296 1.74 29.09 -5.95
CA ALA A 296 1.08 27.81 -6.01
C ALA A 296 2.15 26.72 -6.15
N ASP A 297 2.02 25.61 -5.41
CA ASP A 297 3.01 24.52 -5.52
C ASP A 297 3.10 24.00 -6.95
N ILE A 298 1.94 23.79 -7.59
CA ILE A 298 1.81 23.53 -9.02
C ILE A 298 0.63 24.33 -9.58
N LEU A 299 0.87 25.12 -10.62
CA LEU A 299 -0.16 25.72 -11.44
C LEU A 299 -0.38 24.86 -12.69
N VAL A 300 -1.59 24.33 -12.87
CA VAL A 300 -1.98 23.51 -14.03
C VAL A 300 -2.82 24.36 -14.98
N PHE A 301 -2.40 24.48 -16.23
CA PHE A 301 -3.07 25.33 -17.21
C PHE A 301 -4.27 24.64 -17.84
N GLY A 302 -5.33 25.42 -18.10
CA GLY A 302 -6.55 24.96 -18.78
C GLY A 302 -7.23 23.75 -18.14
N TRP A 303 -7.21 23.67 -16.79
CA TRP A 303 -7.69 22.51 -16.06
C TRP A 303 -9.19 22.29 -16.19
N GLU A 304 -10.05 23.25 -15.87
CA GLU A 304 -11.51 23.03 -15.89
C GLU A 304 -12.25 24.25 -16.45
N GLY A 305 -13.05 24.05 -17.49
CA GLY A 305 -13.76 25.15 -18.16
C GLY A 305 -12.82 26.27 -18.65
N GLY A 306 -11.60 25.92 -19.06
CA GLY A 306 -10.55 26.89 -19.44
C GLY A 306 -9.80 27.53 -18.27
N LYS A 307 -10.27 27.40 -17.02
CA LYS A 307 -9.62 27.95 -15.82
C LYS A 307 -8.36 27.17 -15.47
N HIS A 308 -7.37 27.87 -14.93
CA HIS A 308 -6.15 27.25 -14.40
C HIS A 308 -6.40 26.70 -12.99
N ALA A 309 -5.75 25.60 -12.63
CA ALA A 309 -5.84 25.03 -11.29
C ALA A 309 -4.59 25.32 -10.45
N CYS A 310 -4.80 25.88 -9.25
CA CYS A 310 -3.77 26.00 -8.22
C CYS A 310 -3.81 24.74 -7.36
N VAL A 311 -2.83 23.86 -7.55
CA VAL A 311 -2.65 22.66 -6.73
C VAL A 311 -1.72 23.02 -5.58
N ASP A 312 -2.20 22.82 -4.35
CA ASP A 312 -1.47 23.13 -3.12
C ASP A 312 -1.39 21.85 -2.26
N LEU A 313 -0.17 21.42 -1.98
CA LEU A 313 0.12 20.14 -1.35
C LEU A 313 0.11 20.27 0.17
N THR A 314 -0.28 19.18 0.83
CA THR A 314 -0.12 19.06 2.29
C THR A 314 0.06 17.60 2.69
N GLY A 315 1.08 17.34 3.51
CA GLY A 315 1.34 16.03 4.08
C GLY A 315 1.01 16.02 5.57
N VAL A 316 0.25 15.03 6.03
CA VAL A 316 -0.05 14.84 7.46
C VAL A 316 0.56 13.54 7.99
N SER A 317 0.81 13.46 9.30
CA SER A 317 0.99 12.17 9.97
C SER A 317 -0.29 11.87 10.75
N PRO A 318 -0.99 10.76 10.46
CA PRO A 318 -2.33 10.51 11.00
C PRO A 318 -2.29 10.14 12.49
N LEU A 319 -1.14 9.70 13.00
CA LEU A 319 -0.95 9.25 14.37
C LEU A 319 -0.55 10.39 15.33
N VAL A 320 -0.42 11.61 14.83
CA VAL A 320 -0.10 12.77 15.67
C VAL A 320 -1.25 13.04 16.65
N GLY A 321 -0.95 12.93 17.94
CA GLY A 321 -1.93 13.12 19.00
C GLY A 321 -2.93 11.97 19.10
N LEU A 322 -2.56 10.76 18.65
CA LEU A 322 -3.33 9.54 18.84
C LEU A 322 -3.73 9.41 20.32
N ARG A 323 -5.03 9.22 20.54
CA ARG A 323 -5.61 8.92 21.85
C ARG A 323 -6.06 7.46 21.86
N ASP A 324 -6.26 6.89 23.05
CA ASP A 324 -6.57 5.47 23.22
C ASP A 324 -7.87 5.02 22.52
N HIS A 325 -8.78 5.96 22.22
CA HIS A 325 -10.06 5.69 21.56
C HIS A 325 -10.40 6.69 20.45
N GLY A 326 -11.13 6.20 19.43
CA GLY A 326 -11.73 7.03 18.39
C GLY A 326 -10.83 7.40 17.21
N PHE A 327 -9.74 6.65 16.98
CA PHE A 327 -8.97 6.79 15.74
C PHE A 327 -9.83 6.38 14.54
N VAL A 328 -9.74 7.15 13.46
CA VAL A 328 -10.40 6.84 12.19
C VAL A 328 -9.40 7.14 11.06
N ALA A 329 -8.98 6.10 10.35
CA ALA A 329 -8.09 6.27 9.19
C ALA A 329 -8.69 7.26 8.17
N GLY A 330 -7.84 8.15 7.64
CA GLY A 330 -8.23 9.20 6.69
C GLY A 330 -8.79 10.48 7.32
N HIS A 331 -9.23 10.48 8.58
CA HIS A 331 -9.78 11.70 9.22
C HIS A 331 -8.80 12.87 9.22
N ALA A 332 -7.52 12.61 9.54
CA ALA A 332 -6.47 13.64 9.53
C ALA A 332 -6.26 14.26 8.14
N ILE A 333 -6.36 13.44 7.08
CA ILE A 333 -6.22 13.90 5.70
C ILE A 333 -7.42 14.76 5.30
N THR A 334 -8.65 14.31 5.56
CA THR A 334 -9.87 15.07 5.25
C THR A 334 -9.91 16.41 5.98
N LYS A 335 -9.46 16.44 7.24
CA LYS A 335 -9.33 17.70 8.01
C LYS A 335 -8.31 18.65 7.37
N ALA A 336 -7.19 18.13 6.89
CA ALA A 336 -6.17 18.95 6.21
C ALA A 336 -6.65 19.47 4.85
N GLU A 337 -7.36 18.63 4.08
CA GLU A 337 -8.02 19.02 2.84
C GLU A 337 -9.02 20.17 3.07
N ALA A 338 -9.96 19.99 3.99
CA ALA A 338 -10.96 21.02 4.34
C ALA A 338 -10.31 22.33 4.83
N GLY A 339 -9.25 22.23 5.63
CA GLY A 339 -8.50 23.41 6.10
C GLY A 339 -7.83 24.18 4.97
N LYS A 340 -7.31 23.50 3.94
CA LYS A 340 -6.74 24.14 2.74
C LYS A 340 -7.82 24.80 1.90
N VAL A 341 -8.94 24.12 1.67
CA VAL A 341 -10.10 24.67 0.94
C VAL A 341 -10.59 25.95 1.59
N ALA A 342 -10.86 25.91 2.90
CA ALA A 342 -11.33 27.08 3.67
C ALA A 342 -10.36 28.27 3.58
N LYS A 343 -9.06 28.01 3.46
CA LYS A 343 -8.03 29.06 3.39
C LYS A 343 -7.88 29.68 1.99
N HIS A 344 -8.07 28.92 0.92
CA HIS A 344 -7.59 29.31 -0.41
C HIS A 344 -8.65 29.30 -1.52
N GLU A 345 -9.73 28.53 -1.37
CA GLU A 345 -10.70 28.33 -2.46
C GLU A 345 -11.38 29.63 -2.89
N LYS A 346 -11.83 30.44 -1.92
CA LYS A 346 -12.50 31.72 -2.20
C LYS A 346 -11.64 32.63 -3.08
N ALA A 347 -10.37 32.80 -2.71
CA ALA A 347 -9.43 33.64 -3.45
C ALA A 347 -9.18 33.09 -4.87
N CYS A 348 -9.09 31.77 -5.05
CA CYS A 348 -8.99 31.16 -6.37
C CYS A 348 -10.22 31.45 -7.24
N ILE A 349 -11.43 31.27 -6.69
CA ILE A 349 -12.70 31.49 -7.42
C ILE A 349 -12.81 32.94 -7.88
N GLU A 350 -12.56 33.90 -6.98
CA GLU A 350 -12.60 35.35 -7.26
C GLU A 350 -11.63 35.74 -8.39
N ASN A 351 -10.54 35.00 -8.55
CA ASN A 351 -9.52 35.22 -9.57
C ASN A 351 -9.64 34.26 -10.78
N GLN A 352 -10.78 33.61 -11.00
CA GLN A 352 -11.03 32.69 -12.13
C GLN A 352 -10.10 31.46 -12.18
N HIS A 353 -9.66 30.99 -11.02
CA HIS A 353 -8.88 29.76 -10.86
C HIS A 353 -9.69 28.68 -10.14
N VAL A 354 -9.30 27.42 -10.35
CA VAL A 354 -9.77 26.28 -9.57
C VAL A 354 -8.76 26.01 -8.47
N PHE A 355 -9.22 25.78 -7.25
CA PHE A 355 -8.34 25.33 -6.17
C PHE A 355 -8.36 23.79 -6.10
N VAL A 356 -7.19 23.17 -5.95
CA VAL A 356 -7.07 21.72 -5.79
C VAL A 356 -6.25 21.43 -4.52
N PRO A 357 -6.90 21.05 -3.41
CA PRO A 357 -6.19 20.61 -2.21
C PRO A 357 -5.61 19.22 -2.44
N PHE A 358 -4.28 19.11 -2.48
CA PHE A 358 -3.60 17.83 -2.65
C PHE A 358 -3.09 17.32 -1.29
N ALA A 359 -3.98 16.72 -0.51
CA ALA A 359 -3.67 16.21 0.82
C ALA A 359 -3.34 14.70 0.82
N PHE A 360 -2.30 14.31 1.57
CA PHE A 360 -1.86 12.93 1.72
C PHE A 360 -1.30 12.67 3.12
N ASP A 361 -1.20 11.40 3.54
CA ASP A 361 -0.55 11.03 4.80
C ASP A 361 0.78 10.28 4.64
N THR A 362 1.47 10.05 5.77
CA THR A 362 2.74 9.32 5.83
C THR A 362 2.63 7.84 5.45
N PHE A 363 1.45 7.23 5.51
CA PHE A 363 1.23 5.84 5.07
C PHE A 363 0.87 5.73 3.58
N GLY A 364 0.63 6.86 2.90
CA GLY A 364 0.37 6.96 1.47
C GLY A 364 -1.10 7.08 1.10
N ALA A 365 -2.01 7.25 2.08
CA ALA A 365 -3.40 7.53 1.79
C ALA A 365 -3.56 8.94 1.21
N LEU A 366 -4.59 9.11 0.37
CA LEU A 366 -4.85 10.35 -0.36
C LEU A 366 -6.26 10.86 -0.04
N ALA A 367 -6.39 12.19 0.00
CA ALA A 367 -7.68 12.84 0.20
C ALA A 367 -8.60 12.67 -1.03
N PRO A 368 -9.93 12.77 -0.86
CA PRO A 368 -10.89 12.66 -1.97
C PRO A 368 -10.57 13.54 -3.19
N ASP A 369 -10.19 14.80 -3.02
CA ASP A 369 -9.88 15.70 -4.13
C ASP A 369 -8.54 15.37 -4.78
N ALA A 370 -7.54 14.95 -3.99
CA ALA A 370 -6.28 14.44 -4.51
C ALA A 370 -6.51 13.19 -5.40
N VAL A 371 -7.37 12.27 -4.94
CA VAL A 371 -7.76 11.08 -5.72
C VAL A 371 -8.50 11.49 -6.99
N ARG A 372 -9.44 12.44 -6.93
CA ARG A 372 -10.17 12.94 -8.11
C ARG A 372 -9.22 13.55 -9.12
N PHE A 373 -8.27 14.37 -8.66
CA PHE A 373 -7.22 14.97 -9.48
C PHE A 373 -6.38 13.89 -10.19
N LEU A 374 -5.84 12.93 -9.45
CA LEU A 374 -5.01 11.86 -10.03
C LEU A 374 -5.79 10.93 -10.98
N LYS A 375 -7.07 10.64 -10.68
CA LYS A 375 -7.93 9.87 -11.61
C LYS A 375 -8.06 10.59 -12.95
N ARG A 376 -8.26 11.90 -12.93
CA ARG A 376 -8.33 12.70 -14.16
C ARG A 376 -7.00 12.71 -14.92
N VAL A 377 -5.87 12.86 -14.23
CA VAL A 377 -4.54 12.74 -14.85
C VAL A 377 -4.34 11.35 -15.47
N GLN A 378 -4.71 10.29 -14.76
CA GLN A 378 -4.64 8.91 -15.25
C GLN A 378 -5.52 8.70 -16.49
N GLN A 379 -6.71 9.30 -16.55
CA GLN A 379 -7.58 9.27 -17.74
C GLN A 379 -6.90 9.91 -18.95
N VAL A 380 -6.29 11.10 -18.79
CA VAL A 380 -5.55 11.78 -19.86
C VAL A 380 -4.42 10.88 -20.39
N VAL A 381 -3.64 10.27 -19.49
CA VAL A 381 -2.56 9.36 -19.91
C VAL A 381 -3.12 8.14 -20.66
N SER A 382 -4.23 7.57 -20.18
CA SER A 382 -4.86 6.40 -20.80
C SER A 382 -5.42 6.71 -22.19
N SER A 383 -5.88 7.94 -22.43
CA SER A 383 -6.31 8.40 -23.75
C SER A 383 -5.14 8.64 -24.70
N ASN A 384 -4.01 9.11 -24.19
CA ASN A 384 -2.82 9.43 -25.00
C ASN A 384 -1.94 8.21 -25.31
N THR A 385 -2.14 7.07 -24.64
CA THR A 385 -1.26 5.90 -24.78
C THR A 385 -2.05 4.63 -25.08
N ALA A 386 -1.85 4.05 -26.27
CA ALA A 386 -2.52 2.81 -26.68
C ALA A 386 -2.18 1.58 -25.80
N HIS A 387 -1.04 1.62 -25.10
CA HIS A 387 -0.46 0.47 -24.38
C HIS A 387 -0.56 0.51 -22.85
N VAL A 388 -1.09 1.57 -22.22
CA VAL A 388 -1.10 1.74 -20.74
C VAL A 388 -2.49 1.51 -20.12
N LYS A 389 -3.35 0.73 -20.80
CA LYS A 389 -4.65 0.35 -20.23
C LYS A 389 -4.43 -0.61 -19.04
N GLY A 390 -4.61 -0.11 -17.83
CA GLY A 390 -4.72 -0.93 -16.61
C GLY A 390 -3.61 -0.79 -15.57
N GLN A 391 -2.57 0.02 -15.80
CA GLN A 391 -1.56 0.31 -14.78
C GLN A 391 -1.87 1.63 -14.08
N ASN A 392 -2.12 1.58 -12.76
CA ASN A 392 -2.27 2.74 -11.86
C ASN A 392 -0.91 3.42 -11.62
N PHE A 393 -0.14 3.68 -12.68
CA PHE A 393 1.22 4.19 -12.56
C PHE A 393 1.24 5.60 -11.94
N VAL A 394 0.21 6.43 -12.20
CA VAL A 394 0.09 7.78 -11.61
C VAL A 394 0.08 7.69 -10.09
N PHE A 395 -0.80 6.84 -9.54
CA PHE A 395 -0.90 6.62 -8.08
C PHE A 395 0.37 5.99 -7.53
N SER A 396 0.92 4.99 -8.21
CA SER A 396 2.12 4.27 -7.76
C SER A 396 3.34 5.20 -7.69
N ARG A 397 3.52 6.09 -8.67
CA ARG A 397 4.61 7.08 -8.67
C ARG A 397 4.50 8.09 -7.55
N VAL A 398 3.30 8.64 -7.35
CA VAL A 398 3.05 9.59 -6.25
C VAL A 398 3.21 8.89 -4.90
N GLY A 399 2.63 7.70 -4.73
CA GLY A 399 2.77 6.88 -3.52
C GLY A 399 4.23 6.57 -3.19
N PHE A 400 5.05 6.26 -4.19
CA PHE A 400 6.48 6.06 -4.02
C PHE A 400 7.21 7.32 -3.58
N ALA A 401 6.88 8.48 -4.15
CA ALA A 401 7.45 9.76 -3.72
C ALA A 401 7.12 10.07 -2.26
N ILE A 402 5.88 9.80 -1.81
CA ILE A 402 5.46 9.96 -0.42
C ILE A 402 6.33 9.06 0.47
N GLN A 403 6.41 7.76 0.17
CA GLN A 403 7.17 6.81 0.99
C GLN A 403 8.67 7.11 0.96
N LYS A 404 9.24 7.55 -0.16
CA LYS A 404 10.65 7.97 -0.23
C LYS A 404 10.93 9.17 0.67
N GLY A 405 10.02 10.15 0.70
CA GLY A 405 10.14 11.29 1.61
C GLY A 405 10.03 10.89 3.08
N VAL A 406 9.15 9.93 3.41
CA VAL A 406 9.10 9.33 4.76
C VAL A 406 10.39 8.60 5.10
N ALA A 407 10.94 7.83 4.15
CA ALA A 407 12.18 7.08 4.34
C ALA A 407 13.34 8.02 4.69
N ALA A 408 13.50 9.09 3.92
CA ALA A 408 14.53 10.10 4.18
C ALA A 408 14.41 10.71 5.60
N GLN A 409 13.19 10.92 6.10
CA GLN A 409 12.97 11.43 7.46
C GLN A 409 13.32 10.39 8.54
N LEU A 410 13.02 9.11 8.32
CA LEU A 410 13.39 8.04 9.24
C LEU A 410 14.91 7.84 9.26
N VAL A 411 15.53 7.71 8.08
CA VAL A 411 16.96 7.44 7.91
C VAL A 411 17.84 8.55 8.48
N ALA A 412 17.42 9.82 8.38
CA ALA A 412 18.14 10.95 8.97
C ALA A 412 18.30 10.89 10.51
N ARG A 413 17.64 9.94 11.18
CA ARG A 413 17.66 9.74 12.64
C ARG A 413 18.10 8.35 13.05
N LEU A 414 18.46 7.49 12.10
CA LEU A 414 18.97 6.16 12.45
C LEU A 414 20.29 6.31 13.23
N PRO A 415 20.52 5.48 14.26
CA PRO A 415 21.78 5.47 14.98
C PRO A 415 22.94 5.21 14.01
N THR A 416 24.07 5.88 14.23
CA THR A 416 25.27 5.79 13.36
C THR A 416 25.87 4.39 13.28
N ILE A 417 25.45 3.48 14.16
CA ILE A 417 25.96 2.10 14.30
C ILE A 417 25.13 1.09 13.49
N SER A 418 24.01 1.52 12.86
CA SER A 418 23.06 0.62 12.18
C SER A 418 23.19 0.56 10.65
N LEU A 419 24.31 1.00 10.07
CA LEU A 419 24.57 0.99 8.62
C LEU A 419 25.38 -0.22 8.15
#